data_AF-A0A2L2WVY1-F1
#
_entry.id   AF-A0A2L2WVY1-F1
#
_cell.length_a   1.000
_cell.length_b   1.000
_cell.length_c   1.000
_cell.angle_alpha   90.00
_cell.angle_beta   90.00
_cell.angle_gamma   90.00
#
_symmetry.space_group_name_H-M   'P 1'
#
loop_
_entity.id
_entity.type
_entity.pdbx_description
1 polymer ?
#
loop_
_entity_poly.entity_id
_entity_poly.type
_entity_poly.pdbx_seq_one_letter_code
_entity_poly.pdbx_strand_id
1 'polypeptide(L)'
;MNKDFRLDDSLRGFCAKGCGRQDKQLNTYDYLADVPGNAEQTDLVEVQFKNTRKGYFRNDNRLQLEKGDMVAVEASPGHDIGVVTLTGRLVPLQMKKANFKANTEIKRIYRKARPVDIEKYEEAKTLEQETMIRSRQIAKELELDMKIGDVEYQGDGNKAIFYYIADARV
;
A
#
# COMPACT_ATOMS: atom_id res chain seq x y z
N MET A 1 -10.28 -9.84 -27.74
CA MET A 1 -11.33 -8.80 -27.66
C MET A 1 -10.70 -7.61 -26.96
N ASN A 2 -10.20 -6.62 -27.72
CA ASN A 2 -9.47 -5.46 -27.20
C ASN A 2 -10.38 -4.65 -26.27
N LYS A 3 -9.97 -4.49 -25.01
CA LYS A 3 -10.66 -3.69 -24.00
C LYS A 3 -9.91 -2.36 -23.81
N ASP A 4 -9.79 -1.59 -24.88
CA ASP A 4 -9.35 -0.20 -24.76
C ASP A 4 -10.54 0.65 -24.33
N PHE A 5 -10.71 0.80 -23.01
CA PHE A 5 -11.64 1.78 -22.46
C PHE A 5 -11.05 3.18 -22.73
N ARG A 6 -11.56 3.87 -23.75
CA ARG A 6 -11.30 5.30 -23.95
C ARG A 6 -11.99 6.08 -22.84
N LEU A 7 -11.21 6.69 -21.97
CA LEU A 7 -11.69 7.69 -21.02
C LEU A 7 -12.05 8.94 -21.82
N ASP A 8 -13.35 9.22 -21.92
CA ASP A 8 -13.86 10.49 -22.47
C ASP A 8 -13.89 11.54 -21.35
N ASP A 9 -13.64 12.80 -21.68
CA ASP A 9 -13.65 13.96 -20.75
C ASP A 9 -15.05 14.26 -20.18
N SER A 10 -16.06 13.48 -20.55
CA SER A 10 -17.48 13.74 -20.31
C SER A 10 -18.10 12.99 -19.12
N LEU A 11 -17.30 12.51 -18.15
CA LEU A 11 -17.84 11.98 -16.90
C LEU A 11 -18.35 13.13 -16.00
N ARG A 12 -19.43 13.81 -16.37
CA ARG A 12 -20.32 14.64 -15.51
C ARG A 12 -19.68 15.26 -14.24
N GLY A 13 -18.58 16.00 -14.37
CA GLY A 13 -17.92 16.67 -13.24
C GLY A 13 -17.19 15.76 -12.25
N PHE A 14 -16.95 14.49 -12.59
CA PHE A 14 -16.12 13.55 -11.85
C PHE A 14 -14.81 13.29 -12.60
N CYS A 15 -13.70 13.46 -11.89
CA CYS A 15 -12.36 13.21 -12.40
C CYS A 15 -12.20 11.78 -12.97
N ALA A 16 -11.97 11.66 -14.28
CA ALA A 16 -11.72 10.37 -14.94
C ALA A 16 -10.45 9.68 -14.39
N LYS A 17 -9.43 10.47 -14.00
CA LYS A 17 -8.21 9.97 -13.34
C LYS A 17 -8.46 9.47 -11.91
N GLY A 18 -9.49 9.99 -11.24
CA GLY A 18 -9.91 9.61 -9.90
C GLY A 18 -10.76 8.35 -9.81
N CYS A 19 -11.52 8.08 -10.88
CA CYS A 19 -12.54 7.03 -10.97
C CYS A 19 -12.10 5.78 -11.74
N GLY A 20 -10.79 5.49 -11.77
CA GLY A 20 -10.26 4.27 -12.38
C GLY A 20 -10.87 2.99 -11.77
N ARG A 21 -11.32 2.08 -12.63
CA ARG A 21 -11.74 0.73 -12.25
C ARG A 21 -10.51 -0.03 -11.75
N GLN A 22 -10.47 -0.36 -10.46
CA GLN A 22 -9.36 -1.09 -9.87
C GLN A 22 -9.91 -2.30 -9.14
N ASP A 23 -9.50 -3.50 -9.56
CA ASP A 23 -9.94 -4.79 -9.02
C ASP A 23 -9.28 -5.12 -7.66
N LYS A 24 -8.69 -4.12 -6.98
CA LYS A 24 -7.97 -4.29 -5.70
C LYS A 24 -8.85 -3.90 -4.52
N GLN A 25 -8.69 -4.62 -3.41
CA GLN A 25 -9.41 -4.37 -2.16
C GLN A 25 -9.08 -2.96 -1.61
N LEU A 26 -10.07 -2.27 -1.01
CA LEU A 26 -9.96 -0.90 -0.45
C LEU A 26 -9.63 0.22 -1.45
N ASN A 27 -10.26 0.24 -2.63
CA ASN A 27 -10.11 1.34 -3.59
C ASN A 27 -10.41 2.71 -2.95
N THR A 28 -9.49 3.65 -3.07
CA THR A 28 -9.72 5.06 -2.74
C THR A 28 -9.92 5.86 -4.02
N TYR A 29 -11.02 6.58 -4.12
CA TYR A 29 -11.30 7.46 -5.27
C TYR A 29 -10.65 8.83 -5.04
N ASP A 30 -9.83 9.27 -5.99
CA ASP A 30 -9.19 10.58 -5.97
C ASP A 30 -10.01 11.59 -6.77
N TYR A 31 -11.08 12.10 -6.16
CA TYR A 31 -11.98 13.05 -6.83
C TYR A 31 -11.34 14.39 -7.18
N LEU A 32 -10.11 14.67 -6.71
CA LEU A 32 -9.39 15.92 -6.94
C LEU A 32 -8.17 15.75 -7.85
N ALA A 33 -8.01 14.60 -8.50
CA ALA A 33 -6.82 14.30 -9.32
C ALA A 33 -6.69 15.17 -10.59
N ASP A 34 -7.77 15.80 -11.06
CA ASP A 34 -7.80 16.73 -12.19
C ASP A 34 -7.71 18.21 -11.78
N VAL A 35 -7.76 18.52 -10.48
CA VAL A 35 -7.68 19.89 -9.98
C VAL A 35 -6.23 20.38 -10.08
N PRO A 36 -5.95 21.44 -10.87
CA PRO A 36 -4.59 21.98 -11.02
C PRO A 36 -4.02 22.39 -9.67
N GLY A 37 -2.76 22.00 -9.40
CA GLY A 37 -2.06 22.31 -8.15
C GLY A 37 -2.51 21.49 -6.93
N ASN A 38 -3.44 20.53 -7.06
CA ASN A 38 -3.85 19.68 -5.93
C ASN A 38 -2.66 18.87 -5.35
N ALA A 39 -1.79 18.36 -6.21
CA ALA A 39 -0.60 17.61 -5.80
C ALA A 39 0.41 18.47 -5.01
N GLU A 40 0.40 19.79 -5.19
CA GLU A 40 1.32 20.71 -4.50
C GLU A 40 0.77 21.19 -3.15
N GLN A 41 -0.50 20.88 -2.82
CA GLN A 41 -1.11 21.34 -1.57
C GLN A 41 -0.58 20.61 -0.34
N THR A 42 0.00 19.42 -0.51
CA THR A 42 0.58 18.66 0.59
C THR A 42 1.65 17.69 0.08
N ASP A 43 2.73 17.56 0.85
CA ASP A 43 3.77 16.56 0.60
C ASP A 43 3.38 15.16 1.12
N LEU A 44 2.16 14.98 1.64
CA LEU A 44 1.69 13.70 2.18
C LEU A 44 1.07 12.83 1.08
N VAL A 45 1.36 11.54 1.15
CA VAL A 45 0.93 10.54 0.17
C VAL A 45 0.37 9.32 0.90
N GLU A 46 -0.76 8.79 0.43
CA GLU A 46 -1.30 7.51 0.88
C GLU A 46 -0.71 6.40 0.01
N VAL A 47 -0.11 5.40 0.68
CA VAL A 47 0.46 4.22 0.03
C VAL A 47 -0.22 2.98 0.59
N GLN A 48 -0.71 2.13 -0.30
CA GLN A 48 -1.30 0.84 0.02
C GLN A 48 -0.30 -0.28 -0.20
N PHE A 49 -0.26 -1.20 0.76
CA PHE A 49 0.53 -2.42 0.73
C PHE A 49 -0.38 -3.63 0.48
N LYS A 50 0.09 -4.85 0.77
CA LYS A 50 -0.72 -6.05 0.64
C LYS A 50 -1.98 -5.94 1.53
N ASN A 51 -3.07 -6.52 1.04
CA ASN A 51 -4.37 -6.57 1.73
C ASN A 51 -4.93 -5.19 2.10
N THR A 52 -5.21 -5.00 3.39
CA THR A 52 -5.88 -3.82 3.95
C THR A 52 -4.92 -2.79 4.53
N ARG A 53 -3.61 -3.05 4.47
CA ARG A 53 -2.60 -2.19 5.09
C ARG A 53 -2.39 -0.93 4.24
N LYS A 54 -2.70 0.22 4.83
CA LYS A 54 -2.39 1.55 4.27
C LYS A 54 -1.46 2.30 5.20
N GLY A 55 -0.51 3.02 4.62
CA GLY A 55 0.39 3.91 5.33
C GLY A 55 0.37 5.30 4.72
N TYR A 56 0.73 6.29 5.53
CA TYR A 56 0.89 7.67 5.11
C TYR A 56 2.36 8.02 5.17
N PHE A 57 2.87 8.58 4.07
CA PHE A 57 4.29 8.87 3.89
C PHE A 57 4.47 10.31 3.41
N ARG A 58 5.67 10.85 3.65
CA ARG A 58 6.06 12.17 3.18
C ARG A 58 6.94 12.08 1.94
N ASN A 59 6.59 12.85 0.91
CA ASN A 59 7.32 12.98 -0.34
C ASN A 59 8.30 14.17 -0.28
N ASP A 60 9.32 14.08 0.57
CA ASP A 60 10.31 15.16 0.77
C ASP A 60 11.05 15.53 -0.53
N ASN A 61 11.20 14.57 -1.44
CA ASN A 61 11.88 14.75 -2.71
C ASN A 61 10.99 15.37 -3.81
N ARG A 62 9.73 15.72 -3.50
CA ARG A 62 8.75 16.28 -4.46
C ARG A 62 8.67 15.48 -5.77
N LEU A 63 8.70 14.15 -5.64
CA LEU A 63 8.55 13.25 -6.77
C LEU A 63 7.18 13.46 -7.41
N GLN A 64 7.11 13.43 -8.74
CA GLN A 64 5.83 13.41 -9.45
C GLN A 64 5.18 12.04 -9.30
N LEU A 65 4.34 11.89 -8.29
CA LEU A 65 3.63 10.66 -7.94
C LEU A 65 2.17 10.76 -8.39
N GLU A 66 1.69 9.72 -9.05
CA GLU A 66 0.28 9.58 -9.42
C GLU A 66 -0.31 8.30 -8.80
N LYS A 67 -1.64 8.24 -8.73
CA LYS A 67 -2.35 7.03 -8.29
C LYS A 67 -1.94 5.85 -9.18
N GLY A 68 -1.54 4.75 -8.55
CA GLY A 68 -1.09 3.53 -9.23
C GLY A 68 0.42 3.38 -9.33
N ASP A 69 1.19 4.43 -9.07
CA ASP A 69 2.65 4.36 -9.05
C ASP A 69 3.13 3.42 -7.93
N MET A 70 4.10 2.55 -8.25
CA MET A 70 4.81 1.78 -7.24
C MET A 70 5.98 2.60 -6.69
N VAL A 71 6.09 2.66 -5.36
CA VAL A 71 7.07 3.48 -4.65
C VAL A 71 7.79 2.67 -3.58
N ALA A 72 9.07 2.99 -3.39
CA ALA A 72 9.87 2.50 -2.28
C ALA A 72 9.77 3.47 -1.11
N VAL A 73 9.31 2.95 0.02
CA VAL A 73 9.08 3.72 1.25
C VAL A 73 10.03 3.26 2.35
N GLU A 74 10.26 4.16 3.30
CA GLU A 74 11.02 3.87 4.50
C GLU A 74 10.30 2.86 5.39
N ALA A 75 11.05 1.84 5.83
CA ALA A 75 10.60 0.81 6.74
C ALA A 75 11.63 0.60 7.87
N SER A 76 11.23 -0.11 8.92
CA SER A 76 12.10 -0.31 10.09
C SER A 76 12.08 -1.80 10.45
N PRO A 77 13.14 -2.56 10.13
CA PRO A 77 14.32 -2.20 9.33
C PRO A 77 14.03 -2.14 7.80
N GLY A 78 14.87 -1.44 7.04
CA GLY A 78 14.93 -1.56 5.57
C GLY A 78 13.97 -0.66 4.79
N HIS A 79 13.46 -1.17 3.66
CA HIS A 79 12.49 -0.46 2.82
C HIS A 79 11.35 -1.38 2.40
N ASP A 80 10.18 -0.78 2.14
CA ASP A 80 8.99 -1.51 1.72
C ASP A 80 8.49 -0.98 0.37
N ILE A 81 7.79 -1.82 -0.39
CA ILE A 81 7.26 -1.47 -1.69
C ILE A 81 5.73 -1.42 -1.61
N GLY A 82 5.16 -0.29 -2.01
CA GLY A 82 3.73 -0.07 -1.99
C GLY A 82 3.24 0.68 -3.22
N VAL A 83 1.92 0.74 -3.38
CA VAL A 83 1.25 1.43 -4.48
C VAL A 83 0.62 2.70 -3.96
N VAL A 84 0.87 3.83 -4.64
CA VAL A 84 0.22 5.11 -4.34
C VAL A 84 -1.27 5.01 -4.61
N THR A 85 -2.10 5.32 -3.61
CA THR A 85 -3.57 5.30 -3.74
C THR A 85 -4.19 6.69 -3.73
N LEU A 86 -3.58 7.66 -3.05
CA LEU A 86 -4.00 9.05 -3.04
C LEU A 86 -2.83 10.01 -2.93
N THR A 87 -3.01 11.17 -3.54
CA THR A 87 -2.10 12.33 -3.44
C THR A 87 -2.90 13.61 -3.17
N GLY A 88 -2.23 14.68 -2.77
CA GLY A 88 -2.86 15.99 -2.60
C GLY A 88 -3.84 16.09 -1.43
N ARG A 89 -4.80 17.01 -1.52
CA ARG A 89 -5.63 17.47 -0.39
C ARG A 89 -6.45 16.39 0.31
N LEU A 90 -6.75 15.29 -0.38
CA LEU A 90 -7.53 14.19 0.19
C LEU A 90 -6.74 13.40 1.26
N VAL A 91 -5.41 13.41 1.21
CA VAL A 91 -4.58 12.62 2.13
C VAL A 91 -4.77 13.04 3.59
N PRO A 92 -4.67 14.33 3.97
CA PRO A 92 -4.97 14.77 5.34
C PRO A 92 -6.39 14.44 5.82
N LEU A 93 -7.37 14.42 4.91
CA LEU A 93 -8.76 14.06 5.24
C LEU A 93 -8.89 12.57 5.55
N GLN A 94 -8.20 11.70 4.79
CA GLN A 94 -8.14 10.27 5.08
C GLN A 94 -7.40 9.97 6.37
N MET A 95 -6.30 10.68 6.67
CA MET A 95 -5.59 10.55 7.95
C MET A 95 -6.50 10.84 9.15
N LYS A 96 -7.32 11.89 9.06
CA LYS A 96 -8.31 12.22 10.10
C LYS A 96 -9.35 11.11 10.24
N LYS A 97 -9.88 10.60 9.12
CA LYS A 97 -10.85 9.49 9.12
C LYS A 97 -10.28 8.20 9.70
N ALA A 98 -9.00 7.93 9.43
CA ALA A 98 -8.28 6.76 9.93
C ALA A 98 -7.85 6.89 11.41
N ASN A 99 -8.25 7.96 12.11
CA ASN A 99 -7.81 8.27 13.48
C ASN A 99 -6.28 8.20 13.64
N PHE A 100 -5.55 8.70 12.63
CA PHE A 100 -4.08 8.68 12.66
C PHE A 100 -3.57 9.49 13.87
N LYS A 101 -2.75 8.87 14.72
CA LYS A 101 -2.23 9.51 15.93
C LYS A 101 -1.27 10.64 15.55
N ALA A 102 -1.52 11.83 16.09
CA ALA A 102 -0.74 13.04 15.80
C ALA A 102 0.76 12.92 16.10
N ASN A 103 1.16 12.06 17.04
CA ASN A 103 2.56 11.86 17.44
C ASN A 103 3.26 10.71 16.69
N THR A 104 2.63 10.13 15.67
CA THR A 104 3.27 9.08 14.87
C THR A 104 4.27 9.72 13.91
N GLU A 105 5.51 9.24 13.93
CA GLU A 105 6.51 9.64 12.95
C GLU A 105 6.05 9.23 11.54
N ILE A 106 5.94 10.23 10.65
CA ILE A 106 5.58 10.02 9.26
C ILE A 106 6.86 9.71 8.49
N LYS A 107 6.94 8.45 8.04
CA LYS A 107 8.06 7.92 7.26
C LYS A 107 8.12 8.54 5.86
N ARG A 108 9.27 8.44 5.21
CA ARG A 108 9.52 9.10 3.92
C ARG A 108 9.32 8.14 2.73
N ILE A 109 8.97 8.72 1.58
CA ILE A 109 9.07 8.06 0.28
C ILE A 109 10.48 8.32 -0.25
N TYR A 110 11.23 7.26 -0.56
CA TYR A 110 12.57 7.41 -1.12
C TYR A 110 12.53 7.73 -2.60
N ARG A 111 11.82 6.90 -3.38
CA ARG A 111 11.79 6.95 -4.86
C ARG A 111 10.62 6.15 -5.44
N LYS A 112 10.37 6.32 -6.73
CA LYS A 112 9.60 5.32 -7.50
C LYS A 112 10.36 3.98 -7.50
N ALA A 113 9.61 2.88 -7.42
CA ALA A 113 10.18 1.54 -7.40
C ALA A 113 10.95 1.28 -8.70
N ARG A 114 12.19 0.82 -8.57
CA ARG A 114 13.00 0.40 -9.73
C ARG A 114 12.60 -1.01 -10.14
N PRO A 115 12.91 -1.45 -11.38
CA PRO A 115 12.64 -2.82 -11.80
C PRO A 115 13.18 -3.87 -10.82
N VAL A 116 14.41 -3.69 -10.33
CA VAL A 116 15.04 -4.57 -9.32
C VAL A 116 14.26 -4.61 -8.00
N ASP A 117 13.65 -3.49 -7.60
CA ASP A 117 12.85 -3.42 -6.37
C ASP A 117 11.52 -4.18 -6.55
N ILE A 118 10.96 -4.17 -7.77
CA ILE A 118 9.73 -4.88 -8.14
C ILE A 118 9.99 -6.40 -8.24
N GLU A 119 11.08 -6.80 -8.89
CA GLU A 119 11.49 -8.21 -9.00
C GLU A 119 11.64 -8.84 -7.61
N LYS A 120 12.33 -8.17 -6.69
CA LYS A 120 12.47 -8.63 -5.29
C LYS A 120 11.14 -8.73 -4.56
N TYR A 121 10.25 -7.76 -4.77
CA TYR A 121 8.91 -7.79 -4.19
C TYR A 121 8.09 -8.98 -4.72
N GLU A 122 8.20 -9.30 -6.01
CA GLU A 122 7.56 -10.47 -6.59
C GLU A 122 8.15 -11.78 -6.06
N GLU A 123 9.48 -11.89 -5.98
CA GLU A 123 10.17 -13.03 -5.35
C GLU A 123 9.70 -13.23 -3.91
N ALA A 124 9.70 -12.18 -3.09
CA ALA A 124 9.24 -12.23 -1.71
C ALA A 124 7.79 -12.70 -1.62
N LYS A 125 6.93 -12.23 -2.53
CA LYS A 125 5.52 -12.65 -2.61
C LYS A 125 5.36 -14.14 -2.93
N THR A 126 6.22 -14.71 -3.78
CA THR A 126 6.17 -16.16 -4.07
C THR A 126 6.48 -17.02 -2.85
N LEU A 127 7.34 -16.53 -1.95
CA LEU A 127 7.71 -17.24 -0.72
C LEU A 127 6.59 -17.24 0.34
N GLU A 128 5.62 -16.31 0.26
CA GLU A 128 4.55 -16.16 1.27
C GLU A 128 3.74 -17.45 1.45
N GLN A 129 3.43 -18.15 0.37
CA GLN A 129 2.60 -19.36 0.42
C GLN A 129 3.32 -20.52 1.12
N GLU A 130 4.59 -20.75 0.78
CA GLU A 130 5.38 -21.82 1.39
C GLU A 130 5.62 -21.53 2.88
N THR A 131 6.00 -20.29 3.20
CA THR A 131 6.19 -19.86 4.59
C THR A 131 4.91 -20.00 5.40
N MET A 132 3.74 -19.67 4.84
CA MET A 132 2.46 -19.86 5.51
C MET A 132 2.21 -21.34 5.85
N ILE A 133 2.46 -22.26 4.91
CA ILE A 133 2.28 -23.70 5.14
C ILE A 133 3.25 -24.19 6.22
N ARG A 134 4.52 -23.77 6.13
CA ARG A 134 5.55 -24.17 7.09
C ARG A 134 5.24 -23.65 8.49
N SER A 135 4.81 -22.40 8.63
CA SER A 135 4.44 -21.83 9.92
C SER A 135 3.22 -22.53 10.53
N ARG A 136 2.26 -22.99 9.73
CA ARG A 136 1.13 -23.80 10.24
C ARG A 136 1.57 -25.15 10.79
N GLN A 137 2.55 -25.80 10.16
CA GLN A 137 3.13 -27.04 10.66
C GLN A 137 3.81 -26.80 12.02
N ILE A 138 4.64 -25.75 12.11
CA ILE A 138 5.36 -25.39 13.33
C ILE A 138 4.38 -25.05 14.46
N ALA A 139 3.33 -24.26 14.18
CA ALA A 139 2.31 -23.93 15.19
C ALA A 139 1.62 -25.18 15.74
N LYS A 140 1.37 -26.19 14.88
CA LYS A 140 0.79 -27.47 15.28
C LYS A 140 1.77 -28.32 16.09
N GLU A 141 3.05 -28.35 15.69
CA GLU A 141 4.12 -29.07 16.41
C GLU A 141 4.36 -28.48 17.82
N LEU A 142 4.21 -27.17 17.97
CA LEU A 142 4.33 -26.46 19.24
C LEU A 142 3.02 -26.42 20.06
N GLU A 143 1.95 -27.06 19.58
CA GLU A 143 0.63 -27.07 20.22
C GLU A 143 0.09 -25.67 20.56
N LEU A 144 0.41 -24.67 19.73
CA LEU A 144 -0.07 -23.31 19.91
C LEU A 144 -1.54 -23.21 19.49
N ASP A 145 -2.38 -22.68 20.37
CA ASP A 145 -3.79 -22.42 20.07
C ASP A 145 -3.97 -21.16 19.20
N MET A 146 -3.52 -21.27 17.95
CA MET A 146 -3.62 -20.21 16.96
C MET A 146 -3.82 -20.77 15.54
N LYS A 147 -4.46 -19.97 14.69
CA LYS A 147 -4.65 -20.25 13.26
C LYS A 147 -3.97 -19.16 12.43
N ILE A 148 -2.92 -19.53 11.71
CA ILE A 148 -2.22 -18.63 10.79
C ILE A 148 -3.06 -18.45 9.53
N GLY A 149 -3.53 -17.22 9.33
CA GLY A 149 -4.38 -16.81 8.21
C GLY A 149 -3.59 -16.40 6.98
N ASP A 150 -2.59 -15.52 7.14
CA ASP A 150 -1.82 -14.95 6.02
C ASP A 150 -0.40 -14.56 6.46
N VAL A 151 0.50 -14.43 5.49
CA VAL A 151 1.88 -13.98 5.65
C VAL A 151 2.16 -12.87 4.64
N GLU A 152 2.76 -11.77 5.10
CA GLU A 152 3.18 -10.67 4.25
C GLU A 152 4.68 -10.45 4.41
N TYR A 153 5.42 -10.51 3.30
CA TYR A 153 6.80 -10.05 3.28
C TYR A 153 6.87 -8.57 2.96
N GLN A 154 7.81 -7.89 3.62
CA GLN A 154 8.23 -6.56 3.23
C GLN A 154 8.88 -6.62 1.84
N GLY A 155 8.82 -5.54 1.06
CA GLY A 155 9.34 -5.53 -0.31
C GLY A 155 10.84 -5.80 -0.48
N ASP A 156 11.64 -5.72 0.59
CA ASP A 156 13.05 -6.13 0.61
C ASP A 156 13.28 -7.56 1.13
N GLY A 157 12.23 -8.26 1.57
CA GLY A 157 12.28 -9.60 2.15
C GLY A 157 12.86 -9.68 3.57
N ASN A 158 13.31 -8.57 4.16
CA ASN A 158 14.00 -8.58 5.46
C ASN A 158 13.06 -8.83 6.64
N LYS A 159 11.76 -8.62 6.46
CA LYS A 159 10.75 -8.78 7.49
C LYS A 159 9.54 -9.54 6.94
N ALA A 160 9.08 -10.52 7.72
CA ALA A 160 7.82 -11.20 7.51
C ALA A 160 6.82 -10.81 8.61
N ILE A 161 5.57 -10.59 8.23
CA ILE A 161 4.46 -10.29 9.14
C ILE A 161 3.48 -11.45 9.04
N PHE A 162 3.18 -12.07 10.18
CA PHE A 162 2.24 -13.18 10.28
C PHE A 162 0.91 -12.69 10.84
N TYR A 163 -0.18 -12.95 10.12
CA TYR A 163 -1.54 -12.70 10.56
C TYR A 163 -2.14 -13.98 11.12
N TYR A 164 -2.59 -13.95 12.37
CA TYR A 164 -3.17 -15.11 13.04
C TYR A 164 -4.40 -14.74 13.85
N ILE A 165 -5.23 -15.76 14.11
CA ILE A 165 -6.36 -15.70 15.02
C ILE A 165 -6.03 -16.62 16.19
N ALA A 166 -6.17 -16.13 17.42
CA ALA A 166 -6.00 -16.88 18.65
C ALA A 166 -7.02 -16.39 19.69
N ASP A 167 -7.49 -17.28 20.55
CA ASP A 167 -8.46 -16.94 21.60
C ASP A 167 -7.81 -16.16 22.74
N ALA A 168 -6.52 -16.42 23.01
CA ALA A 168 -5.69 -15.69 23.95
C ALA A 168 -4.47 -15.08 23.26
N ARG A 169 -3.88 -14.06 23.89
CA ARG A 169 -2.61 -13.49 23.42
C ARG A 169 -1.51 -14.54 23.58
N VAL A 170 -0.88 -14.89 22.47
CA VAL A 170 0.32 -15.74 22.39
C VAL A 170 1.58 -14.88 22.45
#